data_AF-A0A178WH39-F1
#
_entry.id   AF-A0A178WH39-F1
#
_cell.length_a   1.000
_cell.length_b   1.000
_cell.length_c   1.000
_cell.angle_alpha   90.00
_cell.angle_beta   90.00
_cell.angle_gamma   90.00
#
_symmetry.space_group_name_H-M   'P 1'
#
loop_
_entity.id
_entity.type
_entity.pdbx_description
1 polymer ?
#
loop_
_entity_poly.entity_id
_entity_poly.type
_entity_poly.pdbx_seq_one_letter_code
_entity_poly.pdbx_strand_id
1 'polypeptide(L)'
;MAGDGVENAKPPQKQEDLQPHPVKDQLYGITYCLTSPPPWPETILLGFQHYLVMLGTTVLIPTMLVSKIDARNEDKVKLIQTLLFVSGINTLFQSFFGTRLPAVIGASYSYVPTTMSIVLAARYNDIMDPQKRFEQIMRGIQGALIIASFLHILVGFSGLWRNVTRFLSPLSAVPLVAFSGFGLYEQGFPMLAKCIEIGLPEIILLVIFSQYIPHLMQGETCSNFFHRFAVIFSVVIVWLYAYILTIGGAYSNTEFNTQISCRTDRAGIISASPWQ
;
A
#
# COMPACT_ATOMS: atom_id res chain seq x y z
N MET A 1 71.79 -23.77 -0.79
CA MET A 1 71.18 -24.95 -0.15
C MET A 1 70.45 -24.41 1.08
N ALA A 2 69.16 -24.09 0.99
CA ALA A 2 67.98 -24.99 0.92
C ALA A 2 67.32 -25.08 2.31
N GLY A 3 65.98 -24.98 2.36
CA GLY A 3 65.13 -25.28 3.52
C GLY A 3 64.52 -24.04 4.16
N ASP A 4 63.53 -23.39 3.54
CA ASP A 4 62.09 -23.74 3.56
C ASP A 4 61.34 -23.05 4.70
N GLY A 5 60.57 -22.03 4.30
CA GLY A 5 59.54 -21.43 5.12
C GLY A 5 58.34 -22.36 5.25
N VAL A 6 57.76 -22.39 6.45
CA VAL A 6 56.41 -22.90 6.67
C VAL A 6 55.64 -21.79 7.35
N GLU A 7 55.06 -20.93 6.52
CA GLU A 7 53.99 -20.02 6.90
C GLU A 7 52.75 -20.90 7.17
N ASN A 8 52.32 -20.97 8.43
CA ASN A 8 51.11 -21.67 8.83
C ASN A 8 49.89 -20.94 8.25
N ALA A 9 49.54 -21.29 7.01
CA ALA A 9 48.29 -20.90 6.38
C ALA A 9 47.12 -21.50 7.16
N LYS A 10 46.38 -20.64 7.87
CA LYS A 10 45.08 -20.97 8.45
C LYS A 10 44.15 -21.48 7.33
N PRO A 11 43.47 -22.62 7.50
CA PRO A 11 42.53 -23.11 6.49
C PRO A 11 41.36 -22.12 6.33
N PRO A 12 40.74 -22.06 5.14
CA PRO A 12 39.70 -21.10 4.84
C PRO A 12 38.48 -21.35 5.75
N GLN A 13 38.07 -20.34 6.51
CA GLN A 13 36.82 -20.33 7.27
C GLN A 13 35.65 -20.38 6.30
N LYS A 14 35.31 -21.60 5.86
CA LYS A 14 34.02 -21.90 5.26
C LYS A 14 33.06 -22.10 6.43
N GLN A 15 31.94 -21.36 6.40
CA GLN A 15 30.86 -21.37 7.38
C GLN A 15 31.11 -20.50 8.63
N GLU A 16 31.10 -19.18 8.45
CA GLU A 16 30.43 -18.35 9.47
C GLU A 16 28.99 -18.82 9.51
N ASP A 17 28.68 -19.66 10.49
CA ASP A 17 27.31 -19.89 10.93
C ASP A 17 26.59 -18.54 10.93
N LEU A 18 25.38 -18.50 10.35
CA LEU A 18 24.46 -17.37 10.56
C LEU A 18 24.16 -17.33 12.06
N GLN A 19 25.06 -16.75 12.85
CA GLN A 19 24.78 -16.43 14.23
C GLN A 19 23.64 -15.42 14.19
N PRO A 20 22.55 -15.66 14.95
CA PRO A 20 21.51 -14.67 15.08
C PRO A 20 22.16 -13.34 15.43
N HIS A 21 21.85 -12.30 14.66
CA HIS A 21 22.35 -10.96 14.98
C HIS A 21 22.03 -10.66 16.44
N PRO A 22 22.99 -10.08 17.21
CA PRO A 22 22.75 -9.73 18.58
C PRO A 22 21.50 -8.85 18.65
N VAL A 23 20.57 -9.20 19.55
CA VAL A 23 19.33 -8.44 19.75
C VAL A 23 19.74 -7.06 20.25
N LYS A 24 19.76 -6.07 19.37
CA LYS A 24 19.99 -4.67 19.74
C LYS A 24 18.67 -4.11 20.24
N ASP A 25 18.68 -3.47 21.41
CA ASP A 25 17.49 -2.81 21.96
C ASP A 25 16.97 -1.69 21.05
N GLN A 26 17.85 -1.07 20.25
CA GLN A 26 17.50 -0.04 19.28
C GLN A 26 18.40 -0.13 18.04
N LEU A 27 17.77 -0.16 16.85
CA LEU A 27 18.48 -0.10 15.56
C LEU A 27 18.83 1.35 15.23
N TYR A 28 20.00 1.58 14.63
CA TYR A 28 20.41 2.92 14.20
C TYR A 28 19.39 3.50 13.21
N GLY A 29 18.90 4.71 13.48
CA GLY A 29 17.85 5.37 12.70
C GLY A 29 16.40 5.07 13.11
N ILE A 30 16.16 4.20 14.11
CA ILE A 30 14.81 3.95 14.67
C ILE A 30 14.64 4.78 15.94
N THR A 31 13.66 5.70 15.96
CA THR A 31 13.41 6.55 17.13
C THR A 31 12.56 5.88 18.21
N TYR A 32 11.59 5.05 17.81
CA TYR A 32 10.68 4.36 18.74
C TYR A 32 10.79 2.85 18.55
N CYS A 33 11.09 2.13 19.63
CA CYS A 33 11.08 0.67 19.65
C CYS A 33 9.65 0.14 19.72
N LEU A 34 9.43 -1.13 19.33
CA LEU A 34 8.10 -1.75 19.31
C LEU A 34 7.33 -1.66 20.63
N THR A 35 8.03 -1.70 21.75
CA THR A 35 7.45 -1.65 23.10
C THR A 35 7.38 -0.25 23.70
N SER A 36 7.90 0.76 22.99
CA SER A 36 8.05 2.13 23.49
C SER A 36 7.25 3.10 22.61
N PRO A 37 5.95 3.30 22.90
CA PRO A 37 5.11 4.16 22.08
C PRO A 37 5.53 5.64 22.20
N PRO A 38 5.36 6.44 21.12
CA PRO A 38 5.48 7.88 21.19
C PRO A 38 4.47 8.50 22.16
N PRO A 39 4.62 9.79 22.50
CA PRO A 39 3.55 10.56 23.14
C PRO A 39 2.20 10.36 22.42
N TRP A 40 1.11 10.32 23.18
CA TRP A 40 -0.24 10.10 22.63
C TRP A 40 -0.61 11.00 21.44
N PRO A 41 -0.33 12.32 21.44
CA PRO A 41 -0.66 13.18 20.30
C PRO A 41 0.11 12.80 19.03
N GLU A 42 1.40 12.47 19.17
CA GLU A 42 2.24 12.03 18.05
C GLU A 42 1.75 10.67 17.53
N THR A 43 1.36 9.76 18.42
CA THR A 43 0.80 8.45 18.05
C THR A 43 -0.49 8.57 17.23
N ILE A 44 -1.41 9.46 17.64
CA ILE A 44 -2.66 9.69 16.91
C ILE A 44 -2.37 10.21 15.50
N LEU A 45 -1.46 11.18 15.39
CA LEU A 45 -1.12 11.80 14.10
C LEU A 45 -0.41 10.82 13.15
N LEU A 46 0.55 10.04 13.67
CA LEU A 46 1.22 8.98 12.90
C LEU A 46 0.25 7.86 12.50
N GLY A 47 -0.68 7.48 13.38
CA GLY A 47 -1.74 6.52 13.06
C GLY A 47 -2.64 7.02 11.93
N PHE A 48 -3.01 8.30 11.95
CA PHE A 48 -3.75 8.93 10.87
C PHE A 48 -2.96 8.95 9.55
N GLN A 49 -1.65 9.20 9.60
CA GLN A 49 -0.79 9.10 8.42
C GLN A 49 -0.77 7.69 7.83
N HIS A 50 -0.63 6.65 8.66
CA HIS A 50 -0.70 5.27 8.17
C HIS A 50 -2.03 4.95 7.50
N TYR A 51 -3.13 5.47 8.06
CA TYR A 51 -4.44 5.40 7.41
C TYR A 51 -4.44 6.09 6.05
N LEU A 52 -3.94 7.34 5.92
CA LEU A 52 -3.88 8.06 4.65
C LEU A 52 -3.06 7.32 3.59
N VAL A 53 -1.91 6.76 3.95
CA VAL A 53 -1.06 5.99 3.02
C VAL A 53 -1.79 4.73 2.54
N MET A 54 -2.50 4.05 3.43
CA MET A 54 -3.26 2.84 3.12
C MET A 54 -4.55 3.12 2.33
N LEU A 55 -5.13 4.31 2.45
CA LEU A 55 -6.30 4.71 1.68
C LEU A 55 -6.03 4.64 0.18
N GLY A 56 -4.82 5.00 -0.26
CA GLY A 56 -4.46 5.03 -1.68
C GLY A 56 -4.73 3.68 -2.36
N THR A 57 -4.12 2.60 -1.87
CA THR A 57 -4.31 1.25 -2.43
C THR A 57 -5.73 0.71 -2.19
N THR A 58 -6.34 1.04 -1.05
CA THR A 58 -7.69 0.60 -0.69
C THR A 58 -8.78 1.22 -1.57
N VAL A 59 -8.58 2.43 -2.09
CA VAL A 59 -9.49 3.07 -3.04
C VAL A 59 -9.14 2.69 -4.48
N LEU A 60 -7.85 2.51 -4.80
CA LEU A 60 -7.36 2.14 -6.12
C LEU A 60 -7.98 0.82 -6.59
N ILE A 61 -7.89 -0.24 -5.79
CA ILE A 61 -8.31 -1.60 -6.18
C ILE A 61 -9.82 -1.68 -6.50
N PRO A 62 -10.74 -1.22 -5.64
CA PRO A 62 -12.18 -1.19 -5.96
C PRO A 62 -12.51 -0.28 -7.14
N THR A 63 -11.80 0.84 -7.28
CA THR A 63 -12.03 1.74 -8.42
C THR A 63 -11.69 1.04 -9.73
N MET A 64 -10.55 0.34 -9.80
CA MET A 64 -10.20 -0.49 -10.96
C MET A 64 -11.28 -1.54 -11.24
N LEU A 65 -11.70 -2.25 -10.19
CA LEU A 65 -12.61 -3.39 -10.30
C LEU A 65 -13.99 -2.96 -10.78
N VAL A 66 -14.58 -1.95 -10.15
CA VAL A 66 -15.91 -1.44 -10.49
C VAL A 66 -15.93 -0.83 -11.88
N SER A 67 -14.89 -0.10 -12.28
CA SER A 67 -14.80 0.44 -13.64
C SER A 67 -14.74 -0.64 -14.73
N LYS A 68 -14.35 -1.88 -14.41
CA LYS A 68 -14.36 -3.00 -15.37
C LYS A 68 -15.67 -3.79 -15.38
N ILE A 69 -16.37 -3.83 -14.25
CA ILE A 69 -17.70 -4.46 -14.13
C ILE A 69 -18.80 -3.55 -14.71
N ASP A 70 -18.53 -2.24 -14.82
CA ASP A 70 -19.51 -1.20 -15.15
C ASP A 70 -20.60 -1.08 -14.06
N ALA A 71 -20.19 -1.19 -12.78
CA ALA A 71 -21.11 -1.10 -11.65
C ALA A 71 -21.33 0.35 -11.16
N ARG A 72 -22.40 0.58 -10.40
CA ARG A 72 -22.79 1.90 -9.90
C ARG A 72 -21.80 2.44 -8.86
N ASN A 73 -21.81 3.77 -8.67
CA ASN A 73 -21.02 4.42 -7.62
C ASN A 73 -21.37 3.92 -6.21
N GLU A 74 -22.63 3.53 -5.96
CA GLU A 74 -23.04 2.94 -4.67
C GLU A 74 -22.30 1.64 -4.36
N ASP A 75 -22.11 0.77 -5.37
CA ASP A 75 -21.41 -0.49 -5.20
C ASP A 75 -19.91 -0.27 -4.98
N LYS A 76 -19.34 0.74 -5.65
CA LYS A 76 -17.97 1.22 -5.39
C LYS A 76 -17.79 1.67 -3.94
N VAL A 77 -18.69 2.50 -3.43
CA VAL A 77 -18.61 3.01 -2.05
C VAL A 77 -18.74 1.86 -1.04
N LYS A 78 -19.69 0.94 -1.25
CA LYS A 78 -19.86 -0.26 -0.41
C LYS A 78 -18.58 -1.10 -0.37
N LEU A 79 -17.91 -1.30 -1.50
CA LEU A 79 -16.63 -2.03 -1.54
C LEU A 79 -15.52 -1.32 -0.79
N ILE A 80 -15.35 -0.01 -1.00
CA ILE A 80 -14.31 0.78 -0.32
C ILE A 80 -14.54 0.72 1.20
N GLN A 81 -15.77 0.95 1.66
CA GLN A 81 -16.11 0.89 3.08
C GLN A 81 -15.86 -0.50 3.66
N THR A 82 -16.29 -1.56 2.97
CA THR A 82 -16.10 -2.94 3.43
C THR A 82 -14.62 -3.30 3.52
N LEU A 83 -13.82 -2.93 2.53
CA LEU A 83 -12.38 -3.19 2.55
C LEU A 83 -11.68 -2.42 3.66
N LEU A 84 -12.04 -1.15 3.90
CA LEU A 84 -11.49 -0.37 5.01
C LEU A 84 -11.83 -0.99 6.37
N PHE A 85 -13.09 -1.40 6.54
CA PHE A 85 -13.55 -2.02 7.77
C PHE A 85 -12.85 -3.35 8.05
N VAL A 86 -12.79 -4.24 7.05
CA VAL A 86 -12.14 -5.55 7.15
C VAL A 86 -10.62 -5.41 7.32
N SER A 87 -9.99 -4.45 6.63
CA SER A 87 -8.57 -4.08 6.79
C SER A 87 -8.25 -3.67 8.23
N GLY A 88 -9.09 -2.82 8.82
CA GLY A 88 -8.97 -2.41 10.23
C GLY A 88 -9.06 -3.60 11.18
N ILE A 89 -10.09 -4.45 11.03
CA ILE A 89 -10.27 -5.66 11.84
C ILE A 89 -9.07 -6.60 11.72
N ASN A 90 -8.60 -6.88 10.50
CA ASN A 90 -7.45 -7.75 10.27
C ASN A 90 -6.17 -7.18 10.87
N THR A 91 -5.96 -5.87 10.79
CA THR A 91 -4.81 -5.19 11.40
C THR A 91 -4.85 -5.29 12.92
N LEU A 92 -6.03 -5.19 13.55
CA LEU A 92 -6.20 -5.42 14.98
C LEU A 92 -5.89 -6.88 15.34
N PHE A 93 -6.40 -7.85 14.59
CA PHE A 93 -6.07 -9.27 14.80
C PHE A 93 -4.56 -9.53 14.67
N GLN A 94 -3.90 -8.94 13.66
CA GLN A 94 -2.45 -9.05 13.48
C GLN A 94 -1.65 -8.49 14.66
N SER A 95 -2.13 -7.38 15.21
CA SER A 95 -1.47 -6.68 16.32
C SER A 95 -1.71 -7.36 17.67
N PHE A 96 -2.91 -7.91 17.91
CA PHE A 96 -3.26 -8.56 19.19
C PHE A 96 -2.89 -10.04 19.25
N PHE A 97 -3.24 -10.81 18.22
CA PHE A 97 -3.11 -12.28 18.20
C PHE A 97 -2.07 -12.80 17.19
N GLY A 98 -1.70 -11.99 16.21
CA GLY A 98 -0.70 -12.33 15.20
C GLY A 98 0.73 -12.22 15.72
N THR A 99 1.62 -11.66 14.90
CA THR A 99 3.04 -11.54 15.25
C THR A 99 3.33 -10.39 16.22
N ARG A 100 2.32 -9.58 16.57
CA ARG A 100 2.44 -8.37 17.39
C ARG A 100 3.43 -7.35 16.81
N LEU A 101 3.74 -7.47 15.52
CA LEU A 101 4.55 -6.52 14.78
C LEU A 101 3.64 -5.42 14.22
N PRO A 102 4.13 -4.18 14.06
CA PRO A 102 3.39 -3.09 13.44
C PRO A 102 3.25 -3.32 11.94
N ALA A 103 2.34 -4.21 11.56
CA ALA A 103 2.06 -4.60 10.18
C ALA A 103 0.60 -4.31 9.85
N VAL A 104 0.39 -3.30 9.00
CA VAL A 104 -0.95 -2.94 8.53
C VAL A 104 -1.38 -3.92 7.43
N ILE A 105 -2.53 -4.56 7.62
CA ILE A 105 -3.08 -5.52 6.67
C ILE A 105 -4.11 -4.82 5.80
N GLY A 106 -3.91 -4.84 4.49
CA GLY A 106 -4.86 -4.32 3.50
C GLY A 106 -5.06 -5.24 2.32
N ALA A 107 -5.84 -4.78 1.34
CA ALA A 107 -6.00 -5.50 0.08
C ALA A 107 -4.66 -5.59 -0.67
N SER A 108 -4.28 -6.80 -1.07
CA SER A 108 -3.04 -7.02 -1.81
C SER A 108 -3.25 -6.84 -3.31
N TYR A 109 -2.41 -6.00 -3.92
CA TYR A 109 -2.39 -5.77 -5.36
C TYR A 109 -2.07 -7.05 -6.16
N SER A 110 -1.34 -8.01 -5.58
CA SER A 110 -1.01 -9.28 -6.26
C SER A 110 -2.25 -10.09 -6.65
N TYR A 111 -3.41 -9.85 -6.02
CA TYR A 111 -4.68 -10.48 -6.39
C TYR A 111 -5.47 -9.71 -7.45
N VAL A 112 -5.03 -8.52 -7.87
CA VAL A 112 -5.75 -7.74 -8.90
C VAL A 112 -5.81 -8.50 -10.23
N PRO A 113 -4.72 -9.08 -10.77
CA PRO A 113 -4.77 -9.81 -12.04
C PRO A 113 -5.72 -11.02 -11.99
N THR A 114 -5.70 -11.78 -10.90
CA THR A 114 -6.59 -12.95 -10.73
C THR A 114 -8.04 -12.53 -10.58
N THR A 115 -8.30 -11.46 -9.84
CA THR A 115 -9.65 -10.87 -9.70
C THR A 115 -10.17 -10.38 -11.06
N MET A 116 -9.33 -9.72 -11.85
CA MET A 116 -9.70 -9.27 -13.20
C MET A 116 -10.00 -10.44 -14.14
N SER A 117 -9.27 -11.55 -14.03
CA SER A 117 -9.57 -12.76 -14.79
C SER A 117 -10.96 -13.32 -14.46
N ILE A 118 -11.38 -13.28 -13.19
CA ILE A 118 -12.73 -13.68 -12.76
C ILE A 118 -13.79 -12.74 -13.35
N VAL A 119 -13.54 -11.43 -13.31
CA VAL A 119 -14.47 -10.40 -13.81
C VAL A 119 -14.73 -10.57 -15.31
N LEU A 120 -13.69 -10.90 -16.08
CA LEU A 120 -13.74 -11.06 -17.53
C LEU A 120 -14.21 -12.46 -17.97
N ALA A 121 -14.53 -13.35 -17.02
CA ALA A 121 -14.96 -14.70 -17.34
C ALA A 121 -16.29 -14.70 -18.11
N ALA A 122 -16.34 -15.46 -19.21
CA ALA A 122 -17.49 -15.52 -20.13
C ALA A 122 -18.82 -15.89 -19.44
N ARG A 123 -18.76 -16.62 -18.31
CA ARG A 123 -19.92 -17.01 -17.49
C ARG A 123 -20.75 -15.84 -16.97
N TYR A 124 -20.19 -14.62 -16.95
CA TYR A 124 -20.88 -13.42 -16.46
C TYR A 124 -21.40 -12.51 -17.58
N ASN A 125 -21.17 -12.85 -18.85
CA ASN A 125 -21.57 -12.01 -19.99
C ASN A 125 -23.06 -12.07 -20.31
N ASP A 126 -23.75 -13.14 -19.89
CA ASP A 126 -25.18 -13.35 -20.15
C ASP A 126 -26.09 -12.53 -19.21
N ILE A 127 -25.52 -11.89 -18.19
CA ILE A 127 -26.27 -11.16 -17.17
C ILE A 127 -26.42 -9.71 -17.59
N MET A 128 -27.62 -9.34 -18.05
CA MET A 128 -27.93 -7.97 -18.50
C MET A 128 -28.10 -6.97 -17.35
N ASP A 129 -28.47 -7.43 -16.15
CA ASP A 129 -28.66 -6.56 -14.99
C ASP A 129 -27.32 -6.26 -14.29
N PRO A 130 -26.83 -5.00 -14.29
CA PRO A 130 -25.51 -4.66 -13.78
C PRO A 130 -25.37 -4.92 -12.28
N GLN A 131 -26.44 -4.75 -11.50
CA GLN A 131 -26.40 -4.96 -10.05
C GLN A 131 -26.28 -6.45 -9.71
N LYS A 132 -27.04 -7.31 -10.40
CA LYS A 132 -26.94 -8.77 -10.24
C LYS A 132 -25.61 -9.30 -10.75
N ARG A 133 -25.10 -8.75 -11.87
CA ARG A 133 -23.79 -9.09 -12.41
C ARG A 133 -22.69 -8.79 -11.38
N PHE A 134 -22.72 -7.60 -10.79
CA PHE A 134 -21.79 -7.22 -9.74
C PHE A 134 -21.84 -8.17 -8.55
N GLU A 135 -23.03 -8.46 -8.02
CA GLU A 135 -23.19 -9.35 -6.87
C GLU A 135 -22.66 -10.77 -7.14
N GLN A 136 -22.93 -11.33 -8.32
CA GLN A 136 -22.46 -12.66 -8.68
C GLN A 136 -20.93 -12.73 -8.89
N ILE A 137 -20.35 -11.68 -9.48
CA ILE A 137 -18.89 -11.56 -9.62
C ILE A 137 -18.24 -11.45 -8.23
N MET A 138 -18.78 -10.61 -7.36
CA MET A 138 -18.26 -10.43 -5.99
C MET A 138 -18.32 -11.72 -5.17
N ARG A 139 -19.42 -12.47 -5.27
CA ARG A 139 -19.53 -13.81 -4.64
C ARG A 139 -18.48 -14.78 -5.18
N GLY A 140 -18.21 -14.75 -6.49
CA GLY A 140 -17.17 -15.56 -7.12
C GLY A 140 -15.76 -15.21 -6.64
N ILE A 141 -15.45 -13.92 -6.54
CA ILE A 141 -14.15 -13.41 -6.03
C ILE A 141 -13.97 -13.81 -4.56
N GLN A 142 -14.98 -13.56 -3.73
CA GLN A 142 -14.93 -13.91 -2.30
C GLN A 142 -14.76 -15.42 -2.09
N GLY A 143 -15.50 -16.25 -2.82
CA GLY A 143 -15.36 -17.70 -2.74
C GLY A 143 -13.96 -18.18 -3.14
N ALA A 144 -13.40 -17.63 -4.22
CA ALA A 144 -12.03 -17.93 -4.64
C ALA A 144 -10.98 -17.50 -3.60
N LEU A 145 -11.15 -16.31 -2.99
CA LEU A 145 -10.26 -15.82 -1.95
C LEU A 145 -10.34 -16.68 -0.68
N ILE A 146 -11.52 -17.15 -0.26
CA ILE A 146 -11.68 -18.04 0.90
C ILE A 146 -10.92 -19.35 0.67
N ILE A 147 -11.04 -19.97 -0.50
CA ILE A 147 -10.32 -21.20 -0.85
C ILE A 147 -8.82 -20.95 -0.87
N ALA A 148 -8.37 -19.85 -1.49
CA ALA A 148 -6.97 -19.47 -1.51
C ALA A 148 -6.40 -19.24 -0.10
N SER A 149 -7.15 -18.59 0.79
CA SER A 149 -6.78 -18.40 2.19
C SER A 149 -6.64 -19.74 2.93
N PHE A 150 -7.55 -20.68 2.72
CA PHE A 150 -7.44 -22.01 3.32
C PHE A 150 -6.18 -22.75 2.86
N LEU A 151 -5.87 -22.68 1.56
CA LEU A 151 -4.64 -23.26 1.02
C LEU A 151 -3.39 -22.58 1.61
N HIS A 152 -3.37 -21.26 1.74
CA HIS A 152 -2.28 -20.54 2.40
C HIS A 152 -2.11 -20.94 3.86
N ILE A 153 -3.20 -21.13 4.60
CA ILE A 153 -3.16 -21.61 5.98
C ILE A 153 -2.55 -23.00 6.05
N LEU A 154 -2.97 -23.94 5.19
CA LEU A 154 -2.42 -25.29 5.15
C LEU A 154 -0.92 -25.30 4.83
N VAL A 155 -0.50 -24.53 3.81
CA VAL A 155 0.92 -24.38 3.45
C VAL A 155 1.72 -23.74 4.59
N GLY A 156 1.14 -22.76 5.28
CA GLY A 156 1.74 -22.12 6.45
C GLY A 156 1.95 -23.10 7.61
N PHE A 157 0.92 -23.85 8.00
CA PHE A 157 0.99 -24.83 9.10
C PHE A 157 1.83 -26.06 8.77
N SER A 158 1.91 -26.46 7.50
CA SER A 158 2.74 -27.60 7.08
C SER A 158 4.25 -27.37 7.25
N GLY A 159 4.68 -26.12 7.51
CA GLY A 159 6.10 -25.76 7.58
C GLY A 159 6.79 -25.73 6.21
N LEU A 160 6.09 -26.07 5.12
CA LEU A 160 6.62 -26.03 3.76
C LEU A 160 7.13 -24.64 3.40
N TRP A 161 6.40 -23.60 3.82
CA TRP A 161 6.80 -22.21 3.59
C TRP A 161 8.19 -21.90 4.16
N ARG A 162 8.52 -22.44 5.35
CA ARG A 162 9.85 -22.28 5.97
C ARG A 162 10.97 -22.89 5.12
N ASN A 163 10.71 -24.01 4.47
CA ASN A 163 11.68 -24.63 3.59
C ASN A 163 11.85 -23.81 2.31
N VAL A 164 10.75 -23.33 1.72
CA VAL A 164 10.78 -22.46 0.52
C VAL A 164 11.53 -21.17 0.78
N THR A 165 11.25 -20.47 1.89
CA THR A 165 11.92 -19.20 2.21
C THR A 165 13.42 -19.37 2.47
N ARG A 166 13.89 -20.56 2.85
CA ARG A 166 15.33 -20.85 2.96
C ARG A 166 16.06 -20.80 1.62
N PHE A 167 15.36 -21.06 0.50
CA PHE A 167 15.92 -20.93 -0.85
C PHE A 167 15.91 -19.49 -1.37
N LEU A 168 15.14 -18.60 -0.75
CA LEU A 168 15.10 -17.19 -1.11
C LEU A 168 16.32 -16.47 -0.53
N SER A 169 17.38 -16.41 -1.33
CA SER A 169 18.52 -15.53 -1.02
C SER A 169 18.13 -14.06 -1.21
N PRO A 170 18.79 -13.11 -0.52
CA PRO A 170 18.55 -11.67 -0.72
C PRO A 170 18.65 -11.24 -2.19
N LEU A 171 19.51 -11.90 -2.97
CA LEU A 171 19.67 -11.67 -4.42
C LEU A 171 18.40 -11.97 -5.22
N SER A 172 17.58 -12.92 -4.76
CA SER A 172 16.29 -13.26 -5.37
C SER A 172 15.12 -12.49 -4.76
N ALA A 173 15.17 -12.22 -3.46
CA ALA A 173 14.10 -11.54 -2.73
C ALA A 173 13.99 -10.05 -3.09
N VAL A 174 15.12 -9.34 -3.23
CA VAL A 174 15.13 -7.90 -3.53
C VAL A 174 14.46 -7.60 -4.89
N PRO A 175 14.83 -8.27 -6.01
CA PRO A 175 14.13 -8.08 -7.27
C PRO A 175 12.66 -8.47 -7.21
N LEU A 176 12.31 -9.55 -6.52
CA LEU A 176 10.92 -9.99 -6.36
C LEU A 176 10.05 -8.90 -5.71
N VAL A 177 10.54 -8.34 -4.59
CA VAL A 177 9.85 -7.24 -3.89
C VAL A 177 9.84 -5.97 -4.75
N ALA A 178 10.95 -5.62 -5.41
CA ALA A 178 11.02 -4.46 -6.28
C ALA A 178 10.01 -4.54 -7.43
N PHE A 179 9.92 -5.68 -8.13
CA PHE A 179 8.93 -5.88 -9.19
C PHE A 179 7.50 -5.85 -8.67
N SER A 180 7.24 -6.40 -7.48
CA SER A 180 5.91 -6.29 -6.86
C SER A 180 5.51 -4.84 -6.57
N GLY A 181 6.48 -4.00 -6.19
CA GLY A 181 6.29 -2.56 -6.00
C GLY A 181 6.13 -1.80 -7.31
N PHE A 182 6.93 -2.11 -8.34
CA PHE A 182 6.81 -1.49 -9.66
C PHE A 182 5.46 -1.74 -10.33
N GLY A 183 4.82 -2.88 -10.09
CA GLY A 183 3.46 -3.14 -10.55
C GLY A 183 2.41 -2.16 -10.02
N LEU A 184 2.58 -1.66 -8.79
CA LEU A 184 1.70 -0.61 -8.23
C LEU A 184 1.88 0.72 -8.97
N TYR A 185 3.10 1.07 -9.36
CA TYR A 185 3.37 2.30 -10.11
C TYR A 185 2.72 2.26 -11.49
N GLU A 186 2.79 1.13 -12.21
CA GLU A 186 2.16 0.96 -13.52
C GLU A 186 0.65 1.22 -13.47
N GLN A 187 -0.02 0.86 -12.37
CA GLN A 187 -1.45 1.13 -12.18
C GLN A 187 -1.76 2.51 -11.59
N GLY A 188 -0.92 3.00 -10.67
CA GLY A 188 -1.14 4.26 -9.97
C GLY A 188 -0.92 5.49 -10.85
N PHE A 189 0.15 5.49 -11.67
CA PHE A 189 0.46 6.63 -12.55
C PHE A 189 -0.63 6.95 -13.57
N PRO A 190 -1.28 5.99 -14.24
CA PRO A 190 -2.41 6.28 -15.13
C PRO A 190 -3.59 6.92 -14.39
N MET A 191 -3.84 6.56 -13.13
CA MET A 191 -4.89 7.21 -12.33
C MET A 191 -4.52 8.66 -12.01
N LEU A 192 -3.25 8.91 -11.66
CA LEU A 192 -2.71 10.25 -11.44
C LEU A 192 -2.75 11.10 -12.72
N ALA A 193 -2.39 10.51 -13.86
CA ALA A 193 -2.31 11.18 -15.15
C ALA A 193 -3.67 11.66 -15.68
N LYS A 194 -4.78 11.07 -15.21
CA LYS A 194 -6.13 11.61 -15.50
C LYS A 194 -6.27 13.07 -15.06
N CYS A 195 -5.54 13.47 -14.01
CA CYS A 195 -5.49 14.83 -13.49
C CYS A 195 -4.06 15.23 -13.14
N ILE A 196 -3.25 15.36 -14.19
CA ILE A 196 -1.83 15.70 -14.04
C ILE A 196 -1.62 17.04 -13.31
N GLU A 197 -2.55 17.99 -13.45
CA GLU A 197 -2.46 19.31 -12.81
C GLU A 197 -2.49 19.26 -11.28
N ILE A 198 -3.17 18.28 -10.69
CA ILE A 198 -3.21 18.08 -9.22
C ILE A 198 -2.18 17.04 -8.80
N GLY A 199 -2.00 16.00 -9.61
CA GLY A 199 -1.11 14.90 -9.31
C GLY A 199 0.38 15.25 -9.36
N LEU A 200 0.79 16.12 -10.30
CA LEU A 200 2.19 16.55 -10.41
C LEU A 200 2.62 17.40 -9.20
N PRO A 201 1.85 18.40 -8.75
CA PRO A 201 2.12 19.09 -7.49
C PRO A 201 2.22 18.17 -6.28
N GLU A 202 1.38 17.13 -6.15
CA GLU A 202 1.47 16.17 -5.04
C GLU A 202 2.82 15.47 -5.00
N ILE A 203 3.28 14.93 -6.14
CA ILE A 203 4.59 14.27 -6.21
C ILE A 203 5.71 15.27 -5.88
N ILE A 204 5.68 16.47 -6.47
CA ILE A 204 6.72 17.49 -6.25
C ILE A 204 6.76 17.90 -4.77
N LEU A 205 5.61 18.20 -4.16
CA LEU A 205 5.52 18.60 -2.76
C LEU A 205 5.98 17.47 -1.83
N LEU A 206 5.56 16.24 -2.09
CA LEU A 206 5.99 15.08 -1.31
C LEU A 206 7.51 14.91 -1.36
N VAL A 207 8.14 15.02 -2.53
CA VAL A 207 9.61 14.94 -2.67
C VAL A 207 10.29 16.10 -1.95
N ILE A 208 9.75 17.32 -2.03
CA ILE A 208 10.31 18.49 -1.35
C ILE A 208 10.27 18.29 0.17
N PHE A 209 9.11 17.90 0.74
CA PHE A 209 8.96 17.70 2.18
C PHE A 209 9.72 16.47 2.69
N SER A 210 9.77 15.39 1.91
CA SER A 210 10.39 14.12 2.34
C SER A 210 11.90 14.08 2.12
N GLN A 211 12.44 14.71 1.08
CA GLN A 211 13.87 14.56 0.71
C GLN A 211 14.62 15.88 0.74
N TYR A 212 14.04 16.96 0.22
CA TYR A 212 14.77 18.23 0.05
C TYR A 212 14.91 19.02 1.37
N ILE A 213 13.80 19.23 2.10
CA ILE A 213 13.81 19.98 3.37
C ILE A 213 14.66 19.27 4.45
N PRO A 214 14.55 17.95 4.65
CA PRO A 214 15.38 17.23 5.61
C PRO A 214 16.89 17.30 5.30
N HIS A 215 17.25 17.41 4.02
CA HIS A 215 18.65 17.57 3.58
C HIS A 215 19.17 19.00 3.76
N LEU A 216 18.31 20.01 3.64
CA LEU A 216 18.70 21.43 3.77
C LEU A 216 18.82 21.87 5.24
N MET A 217 18.06 21.26 6.15
CA MET A 217 18.05 21.62 7.57
C MET A 217 19.10 20.80 8.35
N GLN A 218 20.17 21.47 8.82
CA GLN A 218 21.25 20.87 9.61
C GLN A 218 20.86 20.43 11.04
N GLY A 219 19.60 20.61 11.45
CA GLY A 219 19.11 20.20 12.77
C GLY A 219 18.42 18.85 12.74
N GLU A 220 18.99 17.84 13.41
CA GLU A 220 18.46 16.45 13.42
C GLU A 220 17.00 16.36 13.88
N THR A 221 16.59 17.20 14.84
CA THR A 221 15.20 17.21 15.36
C THR A 221 14.19 17.74 14.34
N CYS A 222 14.55 18.80 13.60
CA CYS A 222 13.63 19.42 12.64
C CYS A 222 13.56 18.60 11.34
N SER A 223 14.70 18.07 10.90
CA SER A 223 14.80 17.16 9.74
C SER A 223 13.93 15.92 9.94
N ASN A 224 14.01 15.27 11.11
CA ASN A 224 13.18 14.12 11.44
C ASN A 224 11.68 14.44 11.53
N PHE A 225 11.31 15.63 12.00
CA PHE A 225 9.91 16.05 12.08
C PHE A 225 9.27 16.20 10.70
N PHE A 226 9.92 16.91 9.77
CA PHE A 226 9.43 17.07 8.41
C PHE A 226 9.37 15.74 7.65
N HIS A 227 10.39 14.89 7.80
CA HIS A 227 10.38 13.57 7.17
C HIS A 227 9.23 12.69 7.68
N ARG A 228 8.92 12.73 8.98
CA ARG A 228 7.81 11.95 9.56
C ARG A 228 6.47 12.40 9.01
N PHE A 229 6.19 13.69 9.00
CA PHE A 229 4.86 14.24 8.67
C PHE A 229 4.70 14.71 7.22
N ALA A 230 5.69 14.48 6.35
CA ALA A 230 5.72 14.93 4.96
C ALA A 230 4.43 14.62 4.19
N VAL A 231 3.89 13.40 4.35
CA VAL A 231 2.67 12.95 3.67
C VAL A 231 1.44 13.72 4.13
N ILE A 232 1.31 14.03 5.42
CA ILE A 232 0.17 14.82 5.91
C ILE A 232 0.22 16.23 5.33
N PHE A 233 1.40 16.86 5.37
CA PHE A 233 1.57 18.21 4.83
C PHE A 233 1.32 18.26 3.32
N SER A 234 1.84 17.30 2.53
CA SER A 234 1.61 17.27 1.08
C SER A 234 0.12 17.15 0.76
N VAL A 235 -0.56 16.18 1.37
CA VAL A 235 -1.99 15.92 1.14
C VAL A 235 -2.85 17.13 1.51
N VAL A 236 -2.59 17.78 2.64
CA VAL A 236 -3.35 18.98 3.06
C VAL A 236 -3.14 20.14 2.08
N ILE A 237 -1.88 20.40 1.68
CA ILE A 237 -1.56 21.50 0.77
C ILE A 237 -2.17 21.26 -0.61
N VAL A 238 -2.06 20.05 -1.15
CA VAL A 238 -2.65 19.71 -2.46
C VAL A 238 -4.16 19.71 -2.42
N TRP A 239 -4.78 19.25 -1.34
CA TRP A 239 -6.23 19.33 -1.19
C TRP A 239 -6.71 20.79 -1.20
N LEU A 240 -6.03 21.69 -0.49
CA LEU A 240 -6.34 23.13 -0.52
C LEU A 240 -6.14 23.72 -1.92
N TYR A 241 -5.06 23.35 -2.59
CA TYR A 241 -4.80 23.76 -3.97
C TYR A 241 -5.91 23.29 -4.93
N ALA A 242 -6.31 22.03 -4.86
CA ALA A 242 -7.40 21.46 -5.67
C ALA A 242 -8.75 22.13 -5.37
N TYR A 243 -9.01 22.45 -4.10
CA TYR A 243 -10.21 23.16 -3.68
C TYR A 243 -10.28 24.58 -4.28
N ILE A 244 -9.17 25.32 -4.21
CA ILE A 244 -9.07 26.67 -4.81
C ILE A 244 -9.27 26.62 -6.33
N LEU A 245 -8.67 25.65 -7.03
CA LEU A 245 -8.87 25.47 -8.46
C LEU A 245 -10.33 25.11 -8.81
N THR A 246 -10.99 24.33 -7.96
CA THR A 246 -12.40 23.96 -8.15
C THR A 246 -13.31 25.19 -8.04
N ILE A 247 -13.11 26.04 -7.03
CA ILE A 247 -13.90 27.27 -6.85
C ILE A 247 -13.55 28.33 -7.90
N GLY A 248 -12.27 28.43 -8.26
CA GLY A 248 -11.78 29.35 -9.30
C GLY A 248 -12.31 29.07 -10.70
N GLY A 249 -13.10 28.00 -10.88
CA GLY A 249 -13.75 27.68 -12.14
C GLY A 249 -12.79 27.18 -13.23
N ALA A 250 -11.55 26.84 -12.89
CA ALA A 250 -10.53 26.35 -13.83
C ALA A 250 -11.02 25.14 -14.64
N TYR A 251 -11.86 24.30 -14.03
CA TYR A 251 -12.44 23.09 -14.64
C TYR A 251 -13.90 23.25 -15.07
N SER A 252 -14.43 24.46 -15.21
CA SER A 252 -15.83 24.67 -15.63
C SER A 252 -16.05 24.48 -17.13
N ASN A 253 -15.04 24.78 -17.95
CA ASN A 253 -15.10 24.76 -19.42
C ASN A 253 -14.29 23.60 -20.05
N THR A 254 -13.74 22.68 -19.24
CA THR A 254 -12.94 21.55 -19.72
C THR A 254 -13.80 20.33 -20.05
N GLU A 255 -13.24 19.33 -20.74
CA GLU A 255 -13.93 18.08 -21.07
C GLU A 255 -14.51 17.39 -19.84
N PHE A 256 -15.69 16.75 -20.00
CA PHE A 256 -16.45 16.11 -18.92
C PHE A 256 -15.62 15.10 -18.10
N ASN A 257 -14.73 14.33 -18.74
CA ASN A 257 -13.85 13.37 -18.08
C ASN A 257 -12.86 14.05 -17.12
N THR A 258 -12.33 15.21 -17.51
CA THR A 258 -11.45 16.06 -16.69
C THR A 258 -12.23 16.69 -15.55
N GLN A 259 -13.49 17.09 -15.78
CA GLN A 259 -14.34 17.63 -14.72
C GLN A 259 -14.68 16.61 -13.64
N ILE A 260 -14.90 15.34 -14.00
CA ILE A 260 -15.16 14.27 -13.02
C ILE A 260 -13.89 13.96 -12.22
N SER A 261 -12.74 13.92 -12.88
CA SER A 261 -11.51 13.45 -12.26
C SER A 261 -10.82 14.53 -11.43
N CYS A 262 -10.86 15.80 -11.86
CA CYS A 262 -10.01 16.86 -11.29
C CYS A 262 -10.76 17.80 -10.36
N ARG A 263 -12.10 17.75 -10.33
CA ARG A 263 -12.87 18.56 -9.40
C ARG A 263 -13.12 17.81 -8.09
N THR A 264 -13.01 18.55 -6.99
CA THR A 264 -13.22 18.02 -5.64
C THR A 264 -14.69 17.69 -5.33
N ASP A 265 -15.64 18.27 -6.04
CA ASP A 265 -17.09 18.14 -5.79
C ASP A 265 -17.78 17.00 -6.57
N ARG A 266 -17.11 16.40 -7.57
CA ARG A 266 -17.72 15.44 -8.50
C ARG A 266 -17.29 13.98 -8.33
N ALA A 267 -16.56 13.66 -7.26
CA ALA A 267 -16.13 12.28 -6.99
C ALA A 267 -17.30 11.29 -6.80
N GLY A 268 -18.49 11.78 -6.44
CA GLY A 268 -19.71 10.97 -6.28
C GLY A 268 -19.68 9.94 -5.15
N ILE A 269 -18.60 9.90 -4.36
CA ILE A 269 -18.41 8.96 -3.24
C ILE A 269 -19.28 9.35 -2.06
N ILE A 270 -19.35 10.64 -1.73
CA ILE A 270 -20.15 11.15 -0.61
C ILE A 270 -21.64 11.00 -0.92
N SER A 271 -22.07 11.46 -2.11
CA SER A 271 -23.49 11.40 -2.51
C SER A 271 -24.02 9.98 -2.74
N ALA A 272 -23.15 9.00 -3.00
CA ALA A 272 -23.54 7.60 -3.16
C ALA A 272 -23.40 6.79 -1.86
N SER A 273 -23.05 7.44 -0.75
CA SER A 273 -22.89 6.76 0.54
C SER A 273 -24.24 6.52 1.23
N PRO A 274 -24.46 5.35 1.85
CA PRO A 274 -25.76 4.96 2.40
C PRO A 274 -26.11 5.67 3.73
N TRP A 275 -25.20 6.46 4.30
CA TRP A 275 -25.38 7.15 5.58
C TRP A 275 -25.82 8.62 5.42
N GLN A 276 -26.19 9.03 4.21
CA GLN A 276 -26.65 10.37 3.89
C GLN A 276 -28.18 10.43 3.77
#